data_AF-A0A975B9U4-F1
#
_entry.id   AF-A0A975B9U4-F1
#
_cell.length_a   1.000
_cell.length_b   1.000
_cell.length_c   1.000
_cell.angle_alpha   90.00
_cell.angle_beta   90.00
_cell.angle_gamma   90.00
#
_symmetry.space_group_name_H-M   'P 1'
#
loop_
_entity.id
_entity.type
_entity.pdbx_description
1 polymer ?
#
loop_
_entity_poly.entity_id
_entity_poly.type
_entity_poly.pdbx_seq_one_letter_code
_entity_poly.pdbx_strand_id
1 'polypeptide(L)'
;MSCPPYLLNIDLCILAYQLYHQSVIWPLDPWYERLARKSSNRRDNFMAKIYESAQIFSNNEGYSGPGIVRGWRTNTNLDPVITNYKQLNPRLPAFSRDASNFLAIRSPKYITDNIQTVSLARYTGEPGENTMQSGTEIIEICDYPNGTDHLIAFEGGTGNTKGVPAWSIMGFVLMRKRPDGNQHDVHIVFRGSRSGSAARALTQAFFGGYGNPDWVTDMDNMSHVNDTAISKAGNMCRGFSKAVKTSFGTIVTAIERISGFYGVPQSITVSGHSLGAALAAQFTSAIALGSFGDVLRNMGTAKIKNWPWDHINCITYAQPSVGSNMYANNTNMLINGRHIWINGDFVVWGGEVKRSNTVVAKANFHIGKGVKLDPPQSRLNKENVHEPHLIRMAMIENAERIRPLNAEYKTKATWAYYKSFFKMYKGQSKSYGFPVPFITDKNIRSVLLLYHFGIEFEEFMKIFKEVIVMKSSYKMRLPFTKTKKSLEKRSARLQVALRGMRDKMTGQTKENLLNRIETDITALEGTQGTNTDKYLGIGIILNAFQRSSLTLDEFNSRPKLKKCLEFEI
;
A
#
# COMPACT_ATOMS: atom_id res chain seq x y z
N MET A 1 -11.30 -4.16 26.85
CA MET A 1 -12.59 -4.32 26.11
C MET A 1 -12.31 -5.00 24.79
N SER A 2 -13.12 -5.98 24.38
CA SER A 2 -12.94 -6.70 23.10
C SER A 2 -13.63 -5.95 21.96
N CYS A 3 -12.89 -5.66 20.90
CA CYS A 3 -13.47 -5.17 19.64
C CYS A 3 -14.39 -6.26 19.06
N PRO A 4 -15.57 -5.91 18.52
CA PRO A 4 -16.41 -6.90 17.86
C PRO A 4 -15.63 -7.63 16.75
N PRO A 5 -15.70 -8.98 16.67
CA PRO A 5 -14.93 -9.75 15.67
C PRO A 5 -15.14 -9.32 14.22
N TYR A 6 -16.31 -8.76 13.91
CA TYR A 6 -16.62 -8.25 12.58
C TYR A 6 -15.87 -6.94 12.24
N LEU A 7 -15.55 -6.08 13.22
CA LEU A 7 -14.74 -4.87 12.96
C LEU A 7 -13.24 -5.16 12.96
N LEU A 8 -12.81 -6.17 13.72
CA LEU A 8 -11.38 -6.53 13.82
C LEU A 8 -10.77 -6.75 12.43
N ASN A 9 -11.40 -7.53 11.57
CA ASN A 9 -10.81 -7.93 10.29
C ASN A 9 -10.70 -6.77 9.28
N ILE A 10 -11.66 -5.84 9.23
CA ILE A 10 -11.52 -4.65 8.37
C ILE A 10 -10.43 -3.70 8.90
N ASP A 11 -10.29 -3.59 10.22
CA ASP A 11 -9.22 -2.80 10.84
C ASP A 11 -7.84 -3.44 10.63
N LEU A 12 -7.75 -4.78 10.56
CA LEU A 12 -6.53 -5.47 10.12
C LEU A 12 -6.22 -5.23 8.64
N CYS A 13 -7.23 -5.18 7.75
CA CYS A 13 -7.01 -4.78 6.36
C CYS A 13 -6.49 -3.34 6.25
N ILE A 14 -6.98 -2.42 7.09
CA ILE A 14 -6.46 -1.05 7.18
C ILE A 14 -5.00 -1.04 7.66
N LEU A 15 -4.65 -1.90 8.62
CA LEU A 15 -3.26 -2.08 9.04
C LEU A 15 -2.37 -2.57 7.88
N ALA A 16 -2.85 -3.48 7.04
CA ALA A 16 -2.09 -3.94 5.89
C ALA A 16 -1.80 -2.80 4.90
N TYR A 17 -2.76 -1.90 4.68
CA TYR A 17 -2.51 -0.68 3.93
C TYR A 17 -1.52 0.24 4.64
N GLN A 18 -1.68 0.50 5.95
CA GLN A 18 -0.76 1.34 6.71
C GLN A 18 0.69 0.86 6.56
N LEU A 19 0.95 -0.44 6.73
CA LEU A 19 2.28 -1.05 6.60
C LEU A 19 2.83 -0.94 5.17
N TYR A 20 1.99 -1.13 4.14
CA TYR A 20 2.42 -0.93 2.75
C TYR A 20 2.76 0.53 2.44
N HIS A 21 1.90 1.46 2.85
CA HIS A 21 2.18 2.90 2.71
C HIS A 21 3.36 3.34 3.57
N GLN A 22 3.71 2.58 4.60
CA GLN A 22 4.92 2.83 5.36
C GLN A 22 6.18 2.43 4.62
N SER A 23 6.12 1.40 3.78
CA SER A 23 7.31 0.88 3.11
C SER A 23 7.67 1.64 1.84
N VAL A 24 6.78 2.42 1.23
CA VAL A 24 7.12 3.20 0.02
C VAL A 24 8.07 4.35 0.33
N ILE A 25 9.20 4.40 -0.37
CA ILE A 25 10.31 5.31 -0.01
C ILE A 25 10.06 6.79 -0.34
N TRP A 26 9.10 7.07 -1.23
CA TRP A 26 8.74 8.44 -1.63
C TRP A 26 7.29 8.74 -1.33
N PRO A 27 6.92 8.96 -0.05
CA PRO A 27 5.52 9.12 0.36
C PRO A 27 4.80 10.27 -0.34
N LEU A 28 5.55 11.29 -0.80
CA LEU A 28 4.97 12.42 -1.53
C LEU A 28 4.52 12.09 -2.96
N ASP A 29 5.04 11.05 -3.61
CA ASP A 29 4.58 10.61 -4.95
C ASP A 29 5.08 9.18 -5.29
N PRO A 30 4.63 8.15 -4.55
CA PRO A 30 5.21 6.80 -4.68
C PRO A 30 4.88 6.13 -6.02
N TRP A 31 3.94 6.69 -6.79
CA TRP A 31 3.51 6.18 -8.10
C TRP A 31 3.79 7.15 -9.26
N TYR A 32 4.60 8.19 -9.02
CA TYR A 32 5.08 9.14 -10.04
C TYR A 32 3.97 9.91 -10.77
N GLU A 33 2.82 10.08 -10.14
CA GLU A 33 1.65 10.71 -10.76
C GLU A 33 1.82 12.22 -10.96
N ARG A 34 2.68 12.87 -10.17
CA ARG A 34 3.00 14.29 -10.37
C ARG A 34 3.83 14.54 -11.61
N LEU A 35 4.51 13.51 -12.09
CA LEU A 35 5.31 13.56 -13.30
C LEU A 35 4.46 13.24 -14.54
N ALA A 36 3.27 12.67 -14.35
CA ALA A 36 2.37 12.18 -15.37
C ALA A 36 1.56 13.31 -16.06
N ARG A 37 2.26 14.15 -16.84
CA ARG A 37 1.67 15.28 -17.56
C ARG A 37 1.15 14.87 -18.95
N LYS A 38 -0.05 15.33 -19.33
CA LYS A 38 -0.60 15.11 -20.67
C LYS A 38 0.39 15.57 -21.75
N SER A 39 0.63 14.70 -22.74
CA SER A 39 1.53 14.95 -23.89
C SER A 39 3.02 15.14 -23.54
N SER A 40 3.51 14.52 -22.46
CA SER A 40 4.92 14.53 -22.06
C SER A 40 5.35 13.14 -21.58
N ASN A 41 6.58 12.74 -21.90
CA ASN A 41 7.17 11.46 -21.47
C ASN A 41 7.92 11.58 -20.14
N ARG A 42 7.64 12.60 -19.33
CA ARG A 42 8.41 12.89 -18.12
C ARG A 42 8.33 11.77 -17.09
N ARG A 43 7.13 11.22 -16.88
CA ARG A 43 6.94 10.08 -15.99
C ARG A 43 7.74 8.89 -16.50
N ASP A 44 7.63 8.58 -17.78
CA ASP A 44 8.30 7.43 -18.40
C ASP A 44 9.83 7.58 -18.34
N ASN A 45 10.35 8.78 -18.63
CA ASN A 45 11.76 9.11 -18.45
C ASN A 45 12.21 8.95 -16.98
N PHE A 46 11.37 9.34 -16.02
CA PHE A 46 11.68 9.19 -14.60
C PHE A 46 11.69 7.71 -14.18
N MET A 47 10.72 6.92 -14.64
CA MET A 47 10.69 5.48 -14.38
C MET A 47 11.87 4.76 -15.03
N ALA A 48 12.24 5.11 -16.27
CA ALA A 48 13.42 4.59 -16.94
C ALA A 48 14.69 4.90 -16.12
N LYS A 49 14.81 6.13 -15.61
CA LYS A 49 15.93 6.51 -14.74
C LYS A 49 15.94 5.77 -13.40
N ILE A 50 14.77 5.47 -12.84
CA ILE A 50 14.69 4.60 -11.66
C ILE A 50 15.21 3.21 -11.99
N TYR A 51 14.82 2.62 -13.13
CA TYR A 51 15.37 1.32 -13.54
C TYR A 51 16.90 1.34 -13.71
N GLU A 52 17.44 2.39 -14.31
CA GLU A 52 18.90 2.58 -14.44
C GLU A 52 19.59 2.73 -13.08
N SER A 53 18.98 3.47 -12.16
CA SER A 53 19.55 3.77 -10.85
C SER A 53 19.16 2.79 -9.76
N ALA A 54 18.27 1.81 -10.01
CA ALA A 54 17.73 0.94 -8.96
C ALA A 54 18.81 0.08 -8.26
N GLN A 55 19.95 -0.14 -8.93
CA GLN A 55 21.12 -0.79 -8.33
C GLN A 55 21.71 0.01 -7.15
N ILE A 56 21.46 1.32 -7.02
CA ILE A 56 21.89 2.07 -5.83
C ILE A 56 21.27 1.52 -4.54
N PHE A 57 20.14 0.83 -4.66
CA PHE A 57 19.44 0.20 -3.53
C PHE A 57 19.89 -1.25 -3.28
N SER A 58 20.63 -1.89 -4.20
CA SER A 58 20.87 -3.33 -4.17
C SER A 58 21.78 -3.83 -3.06
N ASN A 59 22.61 -2.95 -2.51
CA ASN A 59 23.50 -3.28 -1.39
C ASN A 59 22.83 -3.11 -0.02
N ASN A 60 21.55 -2.72 0.03
CA ASN A 60 20.84 -2.50 1.29
C ASN A 60 19.68 -3.48 1.44
N GLU A 61 19.84 -4.38 2.41
CA GLU A 61 18.88 -5.42 2.76
C GLU A 61 17.47 -4.91 3.12
N GLY A 62 17.23 -3.60 3.24
CA GLY A 62 15.88 -3.08 3.43
C GLY A 62 15.04 -3.05 2.16
N TYR A 63 15.64 -2.90 0.98
CA TYR A 63 14.90 -2.47 -0.22
C TYR A 63 14.35 -3.62 -1.06
N SER A 64 13.19 -3.39 -1.68
CA SER A 64 12.57 -4.27 -2.66
C SER A 64 11.74 -3.44 -3.66
N GLY A 65 11.14 -4.10 -4.65
CA GLY A 65 10.43 -3.45 -5.75
C GLY A 65 10.64 -4.22 -7.06
N PRO A 66 11.04 -3.54 -8.15
CA PRO A 66 11.51 -4.23 -9.35
C PRO A 66 12.66 -5.18 -9.03
N GLY A 67 12.72 -6.32 -9.73
CA GLY A 67 13.74 -7.33 -9.45
C GLY A 67 15.19 -6.82 -9.52
N ILE A 68 15.47 -5.79 -10.33
CA ILE A 68 16.79 -5.15 -10.42
C ILE A 68 17.27 -4.56 -9.08
N VAL A 69 16.36 -4.16 -8.17
CA VAL A 69 16.71 -3.72 -6.81
C VAL A 69 17.41 -4.85 -6.05
N ARG A 70 17.14 -6.11 -6.37
CA ARG A 70 17.73 -7.29 -5.72
C ARG A 70 18.66 -8.09 -6.63
N GLY A 71 19.03 -7.53 -7.79
CA GLY A 71 19.81 -8.24 -8.81
C GLY A 71 19.05 -9.37 -9.53
N TRP A 72 17.73 -9.39 -9.43
CA TRP A 72 16.86 -10.38 -10.08
C TRP A 72 16.41 -9.92 -11.46
N ARG A 73 15.81 -10.82 -12.24
CA ARG A 73 15.11 -10.45 -13.46
C ARG A 73 14.08 -9.35 -13.16
N THR A 74 13.93 -8.40 -14.09
CA THR A 74 13.04 -7.24 -13.91
C THR A 74 12.09 -7.07 -15.09
N ASN A 75 10.86 -6.65 -14.81
CA ASN A 75 9.86 -6.34 -15.83
C ASN A 75 9.72 -4.82 -15.96
N THR A 76 10.40 -4.25 -16.97
CA THR A 76 10.45 -2.80 -17.20
C THR A 76 9.11 -2.20 -17.67
N ASN A 77 8.10 -3.04 -17.94
CA ASN A 77 6.75 -2.59 -18.27
C ASN A 77 5.93 -2.19 -17.03
N LEU A 78 6.38 -2.57 -15.84
CA LEU A 78 5.74 -2.21 -14.58
C LEU A 78 6.26 -0.87 -14.06
N ASP A 79 5.45 -0.16 -13.29
CA ASP A 79 5.93 0.99 -12.55
C ASP A 79 6.97 0.56 -11.52
N PRO A 80 8.17 1.18 -11.46
CA PRO A 80 9.21 0.77 -10.54
C PRO A 80 8.97 1.31 -9.14
N VAL A 81 7.94 0.80 -8.45
CA VAL A 81 7.64 1.19 -7.06
C VAL A 81 8.67 0.56 -6.14
N ILE A 82 9.44 1.40 -5.45
CA ILE A 82 10.49 0.96 -4.52
C ILE A 82 9.95 1.02 -3.10
N THR A 83 10.22 -0.05 -2.34
CA THR A 83 9.87 -0.16 -0.94
C THR A 83 11.10 -0.41 -0.07
N ASN A 84 11.04 -0.02 1.20
CA ASN A 84 12.03 -0.36 2.21
C ASN A 84 11.30 -0.99 3.41
N TYR A 85 11.53 -2.28 3.63
CA TYR A 85 10.83 -3.05 4.64
C TYR A 85 11.27 -2.73 6.07
N LYS A 86 12.40 -2.05 6.27
CA LYS A 86 12.82 -1.58 7.60
C LYS A 86 11.92 -0.46 8.14
N GLN A 87 11.03 0.07 7.31
CA GLN A 87 10.12 1.17 7.66
C GLN A 87 8.81 0.70 8.31
N LEU A 88 8.66 -0.59 8.61
CA LEU A 88 7.42 -1.11 9.20
C LEU A 88 7.30 -0.75 10.68
N ASN A 89 6.29 0.04 11.01
CA ASN A 89 6.00 0.43 12.39
C ASN A 89 4.49 0.59 12.60
N PRO A 90 3.78 -0.43 13.11
CA PRO A 90 2.33 -0.39 13.25
C PRO A 90 1.85 0.70 14.22
N ARG A 91 2.70 1.20 15.13
CA ARG A 91 2.33 2.23 16.12
C ARG A 91 2.39 3.66 15.58
N LEU A 92 3.08 3.87 14.47
CA LEU A 92 3.10 5.14 13.75
C LEU A 92 2.07 5.15 12.62
N PRO A 93 1.44 6.30 12.31
CA PRO A 93 0.59 6.40 11.13
C PRO A 93 1.44 6.29 9.85
N ALA A 94 0.76 6.08 8.72
CA ALA A 94 1.33 6.26 7.39
C ALA A 94 0.75 7.51 6.75
N PHE A 95 1.53 8.20 5.91
CA PHE A 95 0.95 9.12 4.95
C PHE A 95 1.56 8.93 3.57
N SER A 96 0.76 9.15 2.54
CA SER A 96 1.25 9.24 1.19
C SER A 96 0.38 10.20 0.38
N ARG A 97 0.65 10.29 -0.91
CA ARG A 97 -0.12 11.11 -1.83
C ARG A 97 -0.70 10.28 -2.98
N ASP A 98 -2.01 10.37 -3.18
CA ASP A 98 -2.77 9.58 -4.15
C ASP A 98 -3.08 10.35 -5.45
N ALA A 99 -2.04 10.90 -6.09
CA ALA A 99 -2.13 11.86 -7.19
C ALA A 99 -2.74 13.22 -6.79
N SER A 100 -4.00 13.25 -6.33
CA SER A 100 -4.79 14.47 -6.11
C SER A 100 -4.87 14.91 -4.65
N ASN A 101 -4.87 14.00 -3.68
CA ASN A 101 -4.96 14.32 -2.26
C ASN A 101 -3.74 13.77 -1.50
N PHE A 102 -3.57 14.27 -0.28
CA PHE A 102 -2.82 13.58 0.74
C PHE A 102 -3.73 12.56 1.41
N LEU A 103 -3.17 11.40 1.73
CA LEU A 103 -3.80 10.31 2.43
C LEU A 103 -3.02 10.09 3.72
N ALA A 104 -3.72 9.98 4.85
CA ALA A 104 -3.13 9.45 6.07
C ALA A 104 -3.96 8.28 6.60
N ILE A 105 -3.27 7.26 7.08
CA ILE A 105 -3.84 6.00 7.57
C ILE A 105 -3.31 5.74 8.97
N ARG A 106 -4.22 5.36 9.87
CA ARG A 106 -3.88 4.96 11.23
C ARG A 106 -4.84 3.88 11.72
N SER A 107 -4.31 2.70 11.95
CA SER A 107 -5.04 1.59 12.52
C SER A 107 -5.40 1.85 13.99
N PRO A 108 -6.49 1.27 14.50
CA PRO A 108 -6.89 1.45 15.88
C PRO A 108 -5.86 0.96 16.90
N LYS A 109 -5.72 1.70 17.99
CA LYS A 109 -4.81 1.39 19.09
C LYS A 109 -5.03 0.03 19.75
N TYR A 110 -6.26 -0.47 19.80
CA TYR A 110 -6.54 -1.81 20.35
C TYR A 110 -5.92 -2.96 19.53
N ILE A 111 -5.43 -2.67 18.32
CA ILE A 111 -4.60 -3.55 17.52
C ILE A 111 -3.13 -3.19 17.74
N THR A 112 -2.75 -1.95 17.46
CA THR A 112 -1.34 -1.56 17.34
C THR A 112 -0.58 -1.54 18.68
N ASP A 113 -1.27 -1.23 19.78
CA ASP A 113 -0.65 -1.15 21.11
C ASP A 113 -0.38 -2.55 21.69
N ASN A 114 -1.13 -3.56 21.23
CA ASN A 114 -0.93 -4.96 21.62
C ASN A 114 0.19 -5.64 20.84
N ILE A 115 0.63 -5.11 19.70
CA ILE A 115 1.75 -5.69 18.94
C ILE A 115 3.03 -5.51 19.76
N GLN A 116 3.67 -6.64 20.07
CA GLN A 116 4.97 -6.77 20.71
C GLN A 116 6.06 -6.77 19.66
N THR A 117 6.06 -7.74 18.76
CA THR A 117 7.14 -7.95 17.80
C THR A 117 6.63 -7.73 16.38
N VAL A 118 7.47 -7.08 15.58
CA VAL A 118 7.27 -6.87 14.15
C VAL A 118 8.46 -7.47 13.42
N SER A 119 8.18 -8.44 12.58
CA SER A 119 9.16 -9.10 11.72
C SER A 119 8.68 -9.13 10.27
N LEU A 120 9.54 -9.59 9.37
CA LEU A 120 9.24 -9.77 7.95
C LEU A 120 9.72 -11.14 7.51
N ALA A 121 8.87 -11.89 6.81
CA ALA A 121 9.27 -13.01 5.97
C ALA A 121 9.51 -12.55 4.53
N ARG A 122 10.71 -12.79 4.00
CA ARG A 122 11.08 -12.45 2.61
C ARG A 122 11.87 -13.56 1.93
N TYR A 123 11.99 -13.50 0.61
CA TYR A 123 12.86 -14.41 -0.12
C TYR A 123 14.33 -13.99 0.00
N THR A 124 15.26 -14.94 0.00
CA THR A 124 16.72 -14.69 0.02
C THR A 124 17.32 -14.63 -1.38
N GLY A 125 16.70 -15.30 -2.35
CA GLY A 125 17.06 -15.29 -3.78
C GLY A 125 15.84 -15.15 -4.69
N GLU A 126 16.05 -15.04 -6.01
CA GLU A 126 14.95 -14.90 -6.97
C GLU A 126 14.04 -16.14 -6.89
N PRO A 127 12.74 -15.99 -6.56
CA PRO A 127 11.87 -17.14 -6.40
C PRO A 127 11.63 -17.86 -7.73
N GLY A 128 11.69 -19.19 -7.69
CA GLY A 128 11.30 -20.04 -8.83
C GLY A 128 9.79 -20.09 -9.02
N GLU A 129 9.32 -20.90 -9.99
CA GLU A 129 7.89 -21.11 -10.22
C GLU A 129 7.19 -21.73 -9.00
N ASN A 130 7.88 -22.64 -8.31
CA ASN A 130 7.47 -23.18 -7.02
C ASN A 130 8.09 -22.37 -5.88
N THR A 131 7.47 -21.26 -5.54
CA THR A 131 7.93 -20.34 -4.49
C THR A 131 8.05 -20.98 -3.11
N MET A 132 7.33 -22.07 -2.83
CA MET A 132 7.43 -22.83 -1.59
C MET A 132 8.80 -23.47 -1.36
N GLN A 133 9.53 -23.78 -2.44
CA GLN A 133 10.87 -24.36 -2.37
C GLN A 133 11.97 -23.29 -2.42
N SER A 134 11.59 -22.02 -2.57
CA SER A 134 12.54 -20.91 -2.65
C SER A 134 13.05 -20.55 -1.25
N GLY A 135 14.33 -20.20 -1.15
CA GLY A 135 14.94 -19.77 0.10
C GLY A 135 14.25 -18.52 0.66
N THR A 136 13.95 -18.55 1.95
CA THR A 136 13.27 -17.49 2.68
C THR A 136 13.93 -17.26 4.04
N GLU A 137 13.75 -16.07 4.60
CA GLU A 137 14.29 -15.70 5.91
C GLU A 137 13.30 -14.82 6.68
N ILE A 138 13.49 -14.78 8.01
CA ILE A 138 12.82 -13.83 8.91
C ILE A 138 13.79 -12.70 9.26
N ILE A 139 13.33 -11.47 9.11
CA ILE A 139 14.04 -10.26 9.54
C ILE A 139 13.25 -9.63 10.66
N GLU A 140 13.89 -9.45 11.81
CA GLU A 140 13.32 -8.68 12.92
C GLU A 140 13.38 -7.17 12.59
N ILE A 141 12.25 -6.47 12.72
CA ILE A 141 12.13 -5.06 12.34
C ILE A 141 12.11 -4.17 13.59
N CYS A 142 11.18 -4.43 14.50
CA CYS A 142 11.12 -3.70 15.77
C CYS A 142 10.35 -4.47 16.84
N ASP A 143 10.67 -4.15 18.09
CA ASP A 143 10.02 -4.70 19.27
C ASP A 143 9.42 -3.60 20.14
N TYR A 144 8.34 -3.96 20.83
CA TYR A 144 7.62 -3.14 21.77
C TYR A 144 7.34 -3.95 23.04
N PRO A 145 8.06 -3.67 24.15
CA PRO A 145 8.05 -4.55 25.33
C PRO A 145 6.67 -4.70 26.00
N ASN A 146 5.75 -3.76 25.76
CA ASN A 146 4.43 -3.73 26.40
C ASN A 146 3.34 -4.47 25.59
N GLY A 147 3.66 -5.02 24.43
CA GLY A 147 2.72 -5.81 23.63
C GLY A 147 2.73 -7.29 23.99
N THR A 148 1.80 -8.04 23.41
CA THR A 148 1.73 -9.51 23.50
C THR A 148 1.57 -10.20 22.14
N ASP A 149 1.21 -9.46 21.10
CA ASP A 149 0.91 -9.98 19.76
C ASP A 149 2.17 -9.97 18.90
N HIS A 150 2.26 -10.89 17.93
CA HIS A 150 3.42 -11.00 17.04
C HIS A 150 2.94 -10.82 15.59
N LEU A 151 3.43 -9.77 14.93
CA LEU A 151 3.12 -9.46 13.54
C LEU A 151 4.33 -9.81 12.65
N ILE A 152 4.12 -10.66 11.65
CA ILE A 152 5.11 -10.98 10.63
C ILE A 152 4.56 -10.56 9.28
N ALA A 153 5.08 -9.47 8.72
CA ALA A 153 4.79 -9.07 7.34
C ALA A 153 5.33 -10.13 6.36
N PHE A 154 4.72 -10.29 5.20
CA PHE A 154 5.23 -11.20 4.16
C PHE A 154 5.38 -10.50 2.81
N GLU A 155 6.48 -10.80 2.13
CA GLU A 155 6.75 -10.37 0.76
C GLU A 155 5.99 -11.22 -0.25
N GLY A 156 5.58 -10.60 -1.36
CA GLY A 156 5.08 -11.28 -2.55
C GLY A 156 5.12 -10.34 -3.76
N GLY A 157 4.64 -10.84 -4.89
CA GLY A 157 4.77 -10.21 -6.20
C GLY A 157 3.44 -9.95 -6.91
N THR A 158 3.32 -8.77 -7.53
CA THR A 158 2.20 -8.40 -8.41
C THR A 158 2.69 -8.02 -9.81
N GLY A 159 1.79 -8.01 -10.81
CA GLY A 159 2.13 -7.66 -12.19
C GLY A 159 2.71 -8.80 -13.06
N ASN A 160 2.67 -10.05 -12.60
CA ASN A 160 3.23 -11.24 -13.28
C ASN A 160 2.39 -11.74 -14.48
N THR A 161 1.78 -10.84 -15.26
CA THR A 161 0.91 -11.27 -16.38
C THR A 161 1.73 -11.64 -17.62
N LYS A 162 2.79 -10.87 -17.92
CA LYS A 162 3.69 -11.01 -19.08
C LYS A 162 5.18 -10.87 -18.71
N GLY A 163 5.62 -11.50 -17.63
CA GLY A 163 7.01 -11.40 -17.16
C GLY A 163 7.10 -11.60 -15.66
N VAL A 164 8.24 -11.27 -15.07
CA VAL A 164 8.44 -11.37 -13.63
C VAL A 164 7.63 -10.30 -12.86
N PRO A 165 7.20 -10.58 -11.62
CA PRO A 165 6.48 -9.61 -10.79
C PRO A 165 7.38 -8.45 -10.32
N ALA A 166 6.73 -7.40 -9.83
CA ALA A 166 7.35 -6.46 -8.89
C ALA A 166 7.05 -6.92 -7.45
N TRP A 167 8.04 -6.83 -6.58
CA TRP A 167 8.02 -7.37 -5.22
C TRP A 167 7.70 -6.28 -4.19
N SER A 168 6.84 -6.60 -3.24
CA SER A 168 6.48 -5.70 -2.14
C SER A 168 5.91 -6.49 -0.97
N ILE A 169 5.61 -5.81 0.13
CA ILE A 169 4.80 -6.38 1.22
C ILE A 169 3.42 -6.68 0.68
N MET A 170 2.99 -7.94 0.74
CA MET A 170 1.66 -8.37 0.29
C MET A 170 0.65 -8.51 1.42
N GLY A 171 1.11 -8.48 2.66
CA GLY A 171 0.26 -8.65 3.82
C GLY A 171 1.05 -8.95 5.09
N PHE A 172 0.38 -9.52 6.08
CA PHE A 172 1.00 -10.00 7.30
C PHE A 172 0.26 -11.21 7.90
N VAL A 173 0.98 -11.97 8.71
CA VAL A 173 0.45 -12.95 9.65
C VAL A 173 0.52 -12.32 11.04
N LEU A 174 -0.60 -12.28 11.76
CA LEU A 174 -0.69 -11.78 13.12
C LEU A 174 -1.10 -12.92 14.04
N MET A 175 -0.22 -13.26 14.99
CA MET A 175 -0.63 -13.98 16.20
C MET A 175 -1.25 -12.98 17.16
N ARG A 176 -2.48 -13.24 17.59
CA ARG A 176 -3.21 -12.44 18.57
C ARG A 176 -3.49 -13.27 19.81
N LYS A 177 -3.00 -12.83 20.97
CA LYS A 177 -3.25 -13.51 22.24
C LYS A 177 -4.72 -13.33 22.66
N ARG A 178 -5.37 -14.40 23.11
CA ARG A 178 -6.73 -14.34 23.64
C ARG A 178 -6.73 -13.78 25.06
N PRO A 179 -7.84 -13.16 25.52
CA PRO A 179 -7.94 -12.60 26.87
C PRO A 179 -7.72 -13.63 28.00
N ASP A 180 -8.00 -14.91 27.75
CA ASP A 180 -7.77 -16.01 28.70
C ASP A 180 -6.28 -16.40 28.86
N GLY A 181 -5.40 -15.87 28.01
CA GLY A 181 -3.96 -15.96 28.11
C GLY A 181 -3.32 -17.29 27.68
N ASN A 182 -4.12 -18.34 27.52
CA ASN A 182 -3.64 -19.70 27.21
C ASN A 182 -3.76 -20.08 25.72
N GLN A 183 -4.50 -19.28 24.95
CA GLN A 183 -4.75 -19.53 23.54
C GLN A 183 -4.42 -18.30 22.69
N HIS A 184 -4.26 -18.54 21.40
CA HIS A 184 -4.06 -17.48 20.42
C HIS A 184 -4.84 -17.76 19.14
N ASP A 185 -5.17 -16.69 18.44
CA ASP A 185 -5.72 -16.72 17.09
C ASP A 185 -4.64 -16.29 16.09
N VAL A 186 -4.75 -16.80 14.87
CA VAL A 186 -3.89 -16.38 13.75
C VAL A 186 -4.73 -15.70 12.68
N HIS A 187 -4.31 -14.49 12.30
CA HIS A 187 -4.90 -13.73 11.20
C HIS A 187 -3.89 -13.63 10.05
N ILE A 188 -4.28 -14.08 8.87
CA ILE A 188 -3.51 -13.92 7.63
C ILE A 188 -4.20 -12.84 6.81
N VAL A 189 -3.57 -11.69 6.63
CA VAL A 189 -4.22 -10.51 6.07
C VAL A 189 -3.47 -10.07 4.83
N PHE A 190 -4.15 -10.05 3.68
CA PHE A 190 -3.61 -9.53 2.43
C PHE A 190 -3.97 -8.05 2.25
N ARG A 191 -3.01 -7.24 1.79
CA ARG A 191 -3.28 -5.85 1.42
C ARG A 191 -4.05 -5.80 0.09
N GLY A 192 -4.84 -4.74 -0.08
CA GLY A 192 -5.44 -4.46 -1.39
C GLY A 192 -4.53 -3.65 -2.31
N SER A 193 -5.06 -3.39 -3.51
CA SER A 193 -4.40 -2.62 -4.57
C SER A 193 -4.26 -1.16 -4.16
N ARG A 194 -3.08 -0.56 -4.40
CA ARG A 194 -2.91 0.90 -4.36
C ARG A 194 -2.05 1.38 -5.52
N SER A 195 -2.65 2.26 -6.30
CA SER A 195 -1.97 3.14 -7.25
C SER A 195 -2.43 4.56 -6.99
N GLY A 196 -1.71 5.55 -7.50
CA GLY A 196 -2.18 6.94 -7.50
C GLY A 196 -3.47 7.14 -8.30
N SER A 197 -3.40 7.50 -9.59
CA SER A 197 -4.61 7.84 -10.34
C SER A 197 -5.36 6.59 -10.82
N ALA A 198 -6.44 6.22 -10.13
CA ALA A 198 -7.31 5.08 -10.50
C ALA A 198 -7.78 5.14 -11.97
N ALA A 199 -8.11 6.34 -12.47
CA ALA A 199 -8.53 6.54 -13.86
C ALA A 199 -7.40 6.24 -14.87
N ARG A 200 -6.15 6.60 -14.55
CA ARG A 200 -5.00 6.34 -15.42
C ARG A 200 -4.58 4.87 -15.33
N ALA A 201 -4.52 4.33 -14.11
CA ALA A 201 -4.17 2.95 -13.84
C ALA A 201 -5.12 1.98 -14.57
N LEU A 202 -6.42 2.27 -14.56
CA LEU A 202 -7.42 1.53 -15.34
C LEU A 202 -7.12 1.60 -16.85
N THR A 203 -6.84 2.78 -17.41
CA THR A 203 -6.53 2.91 -18.85
C THR A 203 -5.22 2.22 -19.26
N GLN A 204 -4.16 2.28 -18.45
CA GLN A 204 -2.86 1.72 -18.82
C GLN A 204 -2.82 0.19 -18.67
N ALA A 205 -3.42 -0.33 -17.59
CA ALA A 205 -3.45 -1.77 -17.34
C ALA A 205 -4.37 -2.50 -18.35
N PHE A 206 -5.48 -1.89 -18.77
CA PHE A 206 -6.45 -2.50 -19.69
C PHE A 206 -5.90 -2.74 -21.11
N PHE A 207 -4.90 -1.98 -21.56
CA PHE A 207 -4.39 -2.05 -22.94
C PHE A 207 -3.06 -2.79 -23.13
N GLY A 208 -2.46 -3.44 -22.12
CA GLY A 208 -1.29 -4.26 -22.42
C GLY A 208 -0.50 -4.96 -21.32
N GLY A 209 -0.87 -4.85 -20.05
CA GLY A 209 -0.05 -5.37 -18.94
C GLY A 209 1.10 -4.44 -18.53
N TYR A 210 0.91 -3.14 -18.74
CA TYR A 210 1.84 -2.07 -18.38
C TYR A 210 1.28 -1.24 -17.22
N GLY A 211 2.16 -0.60 -16.44
CA GLY A 211 1.79 0.32 -15.37
C GLY A 211 1.88 -0.29 -13.97
N ASN A 212 1.04 0.18 -13.05
CA ASN A 212 1.13 -0.22 -11.65
C ASN A 212 0.96 -1.75 -11.48
N PRO A 213 1.88 -2.44 -10.77
CA PRO A 213 1.86 -3.89 -10.60
C PRO A 213 0.53 -4.47 -10.09
N ASP A 214 -0.11 -3.81 -9.12
CA ASP A 214 -1.36 -4.29 -8.52
C ASP A 214 -2.51 -4.22 -9.53
N TRP A 215 -2.61 -3.15 -10.33
CA TRP A 215 -3.64 -3.03 -11.36
C TRP A 215 -3.44 -3.97 -12.52
N VAL A 216 -2.19 -4.23 -12.90
CA VAL A 216 -1.90 -5.26 -13.90
C VAL A 216 -2.39 -6.63 -13.42
N THR A 217 -2.23 -6.93 -12.12
CA THR A 217 -2.83 -8.11 -11.49
C THR A 217 -4.36 -8.06 -11.52
N ASP A 218 -4.97 -6.94 -11.12
CA ASP A 218 -6.44 -6.78 -11.09
C ASP A 218 -7.08 -6.94 -12.46
N MET A 219 -6.48 -6.37 -13.52
CA MET A 219 -7.03 -6.40 -14.88
C MET A 219 -6.87 -7.76 -15.56
N ASP A 220 -5.94 -8.61 -15.11
CA ASP A 220 -5.84 -10.00 -15.55
C ASP A 220 -6.86 -10.92 -14.86
N ASN A 221 -7.87 -10.36 -14.20
CA ASN A 221 -9.06 -11.09 -13.76
C ASN A 221 -9.97 -11.53 -14.93
N MET A 222 -9.74 -10.99 -16.14
CA MET A 222 -10.46 -11.39 -17.35
C MET A 222 -9.98 -12.74 -17.89
N SER A 223 -8.74 -13.11 -17.58
CA SER A 223 -8.15 -14.40 -17.98
C SER A 223 -8.38 -15.42 -16.87
N HIS A 224 -8.81 -16.62 -17.24
CA HIS A 224 -8.98 -17.73 -16.30
C HIS A 224 -7.90 -18.80 -16.52
N VAL A 225 -7.51 -19.49 -15.45
CA VAL A 225 -6.51 -20.55 -15.47
C VAL A 225 -6.97 -21.72 -14.61
N ASN A 226 -6.55 -22.94 -14.98
CA ASN A 226 -6.59 -24.09 -14.09
C ASN A 226 -5.24 -24.17 -13.36
N ASP A 227 -5.29 -24.17 -12.04
CA ASP A 227 -4.12 -24.09 -11.17
C ASP A 227 -4.38 -24.94 -9.93
N THR A 228 -3.91 -26.18 -9.99
CA THR A 228 -4.18 -27.19 -8.96
C THR A 228 -3.58 -26.82 -7.60
N ALA A 229 -2.59 -25.93 -7.56
CA ALA A 229 -2.07 -25.38 -6.32
C ALA A 229 -3.14 -24.60 -5.54
N ILE A 230 -4.09 -23.97 -6.23
CA ILE A 230 -5.15 -23.14 -5.64
C ILE A 230 -6.49 -23.87 -5.58
N SER A 231 -6.86 -24.59 -6.63
CA SER A 231 -8.06 -25.40 -6.63
C SER A 231 -7.96 -26.53 -7.64
N LYS A 232 -8.36 -27.73 -7.22
CA LYS A 232 -8.58 -28.88 -8.10
C LYS A 232 -9.91 -28.81 -8.86
N ALA A 233 -10.76 -27.82 -8.55
CA ALA A 233 -12.09 -27.64 -9.14
C ALA A 233 -12.29 -26.23 -9.69
N GLY A 234 -12.72 -26.15 -10.96
CA GLY A 234 -13.00 -24.87 -11.62
C GLY A 234 -11.77 -24.06 -12.01
N ASN A 235 -12.01 -23.00 -12.79
CA ASN A 235 -10.96 -22.07 -13.19
C ASN A 235 -10.99 -20.81 -12.34
N MET A 236 -9.82 -20.23 -12.08
CA MET A 236 -9.62 -19.03 -11.28
C MET A 236 -9.11 -17.88 -12.13
N CYS A 237 -9.32 -16.65 -11.69
CA CYS A 237 -8.69 -15.48 -12.29
C CYS A 237 -7.16 -15.61 -12.23
N ARG A 238 -6.51 -15.53 -13.41
CA ARG A 238 -5.08 -15.80 -13.58
C ARG A 238 -4.18 -14.82 -12.84
N GLY A 239 -4.51 -13.53 -12.88
CA GLY A 239 -3.72 -12.49 -12.19
C GLY A 239 -3.60 -12.77 -10.69
N PHE A 240 -4.73 -13.00 -10.03
CA PHE A 240 -4.77 -13.34 -8.60
C PHE A 240 -4.06 -14.66 -8.29
N SER A 241 -4.20 -15.67 -9.16
CA SER A 241 -3.56 -16.98 -8.97
C SER A 241 -2.04 -16.87 -8.98
N LYS A 242 -1.49 -16.12 -9.93
CA LYS A 242 -0.06 -15.86 -9.98
C LYS A 242 0.42 -15.05 -8.78
N ALA A 243 -0.31 -14.00 -8.39
CA ALA A 243 0.07 -13.14 -7.29
C ALA A 243 0.05 -13.87 -5.94
N VAL A 244 -1.00 -14.63 -5.62
CA VAL A 244 -1.08 -15.34 -4.33
C VAL A 244 0.02 -16.39 -4.18
N LYS A 245 0.34 -17.13 -5.25
CA LYS A 245 1.43 -18.12 -5.25
C LYS A 245 2.78 -17.51 -4.95
N THR A 246 3.03 -16.28 -5.40
CA THR A 246 4.30 -15.60 -5.08
C THR A 246 4.49 -15.33 -3.58
N SER A 247 3.43 -15.43 -2.77
CA SER A 247 3.49 -15.22 -1.32
C SER A 247 3.54 -16.53 -0.52
N PHE A 248 3.45 -17.71 -1.15
CA PHE A 248 3.33 -18.98 -0.41
C PHE A 248 4.54 -19.26 0.49
N GLY A 249 5.77 -19.16 -0.04
CA GLY A 249 6.98 -19.45 0.75
C GLY A 249 7.14 -18.52 1.96
N THR A 250 6.89 -17.22 1.78
CA THR A 250 7.01 -16.22 2.85
C THR A 250 5.88 -16.34 3.88
N ILE A 251 4.65 -16.66 3.46
CA ILE A 251 3.54 -16.95 4.38
C ILE A 251 3.84 -18.19 5.22
N VAL A 252 4.33 -19.27 4.61
CA VAL A 252 4.67 -20.50 5.34
C VAL A 252 5.78 -20.24 6.35
N THR A 253 6.82 -19.51 5.95
CA THR A 253 7.90 -19.08 6.85
C THR A 253 7.37 -18.30 8.06
N ALA A 254 6.46 -17.36 7.84
CA ALA A 254 5.82 -16.59 8.90
C ALA A 254 4.99 -17.48 9.85
N ILE A 255 4.18 -18.38 9.30
CA ILE A 255 3.33 -19.30 10.06
C ILE A 255 4.18 -20.29 10.87
N GLU A 256 5.26 -20.83 10.31
CA GLU A 256 6.18 -21.72 11.01
C GLU A 256 6.92 -21.01 12.16
N ARG A 257 7.28 -19.73 11.97
CA ARG A 257 7.86 -18.89 13.02
C ARG A 257 6.88 -18.70 14.17
N ILE A 258 5.62 -18.34 13.89
CA ILE A 258 4.56 -18.23 14.90
C ILE A 258 4.34 -19.57 15.60
N SER A 259 4.22 -20.67 14.85
CA SER A 259 4.01 -21.99 15.41
C SER A 259 5.15 -22.44 16.33
N GLY A 260 6.39 -22.07 16.00
CA GLY A 260 7.56 -22.38 16.82
C GLY A 260 7.56 -21.71 18.18
N PHE A 261 6.92 -20.55 18.32
CA PHE A 261 6.82 -19.83 19.59
C PHE A 261 5.55 -20.12 20.38
N TYR A 262 4.42 -20.29 19.70
CA TYR A 262 3.10 -20.27 20.33
C TYR A 262 2.31 -21.57 20.14
N GLY A 263 2.81 -22.53 19.36
CA GLY A 263 2.14 -23.80 19.10
C GLY A 263 0.96 -23.67 18.15
N VAL A 264 -0.07 -24.50 18.37
CA VAL A 264 -1.26 -24.59 17.52
C VAL A 264 -2.24 -23.45 17.85
N PRO A 265 -2.74 -22.70 16.85
CA PRO A 265 -3.74 -21.66 17.08
C PRO A 265 -5.13 -22.25 17.31
N GLN A 266 -5.95 -21.52 18.05
CA GLN A 266 -7.36 -21.88 18.26
C GLN A 266 -8.21 -21.62 17.02
N SER A 267 -7.88 -20.60 16.22
CA SER A 267 -8.54 -20.32 14.95
C SER A 267 -7.61 -19.65 13.96
N ILE A 268 -7.92 -19.81 12.66
CA ILE A 268 -7.23 -19.16 11.55
C ILE A 268 -8.27 -18.35 10.77
N THR A 269 -7.98 -17.07 10.55
CA THR A 269 -8.81 -16.19 9.72
C THR A 269 -7.97 -15.57 8.63
N VAL A 270 -8.39 -15.77 7.38
CA VAL A 270 -7.81 -15.10 6.21
C VAL A 270 -8.70 -13.94 5.82
N SER A 271 -8.12 -12.76 5.65
CA SER A 271 -8.88 -11.57 5.27
C SER A 271 -8.14 -10.68 4.29
N GLY A 272 -8.91 -9.81 3.63
CA GLY A 272 -8.36 -8.83 2.72
C GLY A 272 -9.45 -7.90 2.19
N HIS A 273 -9.00 -6.81 1.57
CA HIS A 273 -9.84 -5.81 0.93
C HIS A 273 -9.46 -5.65 -0.55
N SER A 274 -10.42 -5.47 -1.46
CA SER A 274 -10.15 -5.24 -2.90
C SER A 274 -9.31 -6.37 -3.52
N LEU A 275 -8.18 -6.08 -4.19
CA LEU A 275 -7.19 -7.11 -4.60
C LEU A 275 -6.87 -8.09 -3.47
N GLY A 276 -6.67 -7.59 -2.24
CA GLY A 276 -6.35 -8.41 -1.08
C GLY A 276 -7.48 -9.36 -0.71
N ALA A 277 -8.74 -8.97 -0.94
CA ALA A 277 -9.89 -9.85 -0.78
C ALA A 277 -9.85 -11.00 -1.80
N ALA A 278 -9.43 -10.73 -3.04
CA ALA A 278 -9.25 -11.75 -4.06
C ALA A 278 -8.14 -12.74 -3.69
N LEU A 279 -7.00 -12.22 -3.21
CA LEU A 279 -5.87 -13.04 -2.77
C LEU A 279 -6.22 -13.87 -1.52
N ALA A 280 -6.92 -13.28 -0.55
CA ALA A 280 -7.43 -14.00 0.63
C ALA A 280 -8.35 -15.15 0.25
N ALA A 281 -9.29 -14.92 -0.68
CA ALA A 281 -10.18 -15.95 -1.20
C ALA A 281 -9.42 -17.09 -1.89
N GLN A 282 -8.48 -16.76 -2.79
CA GLN A 282 -7.70 -17.78 -3.49
C GLN A 282 -6.72 -18.51 -2.56
N PHE A 283 -6.12 -17.83 -1.58
CA PHE A 283 -5.31 -18.48 -0.55
C PHE A 283 -6.13 -19.46 0.30
N THR A 284 -7.34 -19.06 0.70
CA THR A 284 -8.24 -19.95 1.46
C THR A 284 -8.64 -21.16 0.62
N SER A 285 -8.95 -20.95 -0.66
CA SER A 285 -9.17 -22.06 -1.61
C SER A 285 -7.95 -22.96 -1.74
N ALA A 286 -6.75 -22.40 -1.81
CA ALA A 286 -5.51 -23.17 -1.91
C ALA A 286 -5.34 -24.13 -0.72
N ILE A 287 -5.77 -23.70 0.48
CA ILE A 287 -5.78 -24.53 1.69
C ILE A 287 -6.90 -25.58 1.63
N ALA A 288 -8.12 -25.19 1.28
CA ALA A 288 -9.30 -26.07 1.33
C ALA A 288 -9.37 -27.09 0.19
N LEU A 289 -8.98 -26.69 -1.03
CA LEU A 289 -9.18 -27.45 -2.28
C LEU A 289 -7.90 -27.66 -3.10
N GLY A 290 -6.86 -26.87 -2.85
CA GLY A 290 -5.62 -26.91 -3.63
C GLY A 290 -4.63 -27.97 -3.14
N SER A 291 -3.71 -28.35 -4.02
CA SER A 291 -2.56 -29.17 -3.65
C SER A 291 -1.62 -28.45 -2.68
N PHE A 292 -1.66 -27.11 -2.61
CA PHE A 292 -0.96 -26.34 -1.59
C PHE A 292 -1.40 -26.73 -0.18
N GLY A 293 -2.71 -26.83 0.07
CA GLY A 293 -3.24 -27.30 1.36
C GLY A 293 -2.80 -28.73 1.69
N ASP A 294 -2.70 -29.60 0.67
CA ASP A 294 -2.18 -30.96 0.87
C ASP A 294 -0.72 -30.94 1.26
N VAL A 295 0.08 -30.04 0.68
CA VAL A 295 1.47 -29.81 1.11
C VAL A 295 1.48 -29.39 2.58
N LEU A 296 0.66 -28.42 3.01
CA LEU A 296 0.64 -27.99 4.41
C LEU A 296 0.26 -29.13 5.38
N ARG A 297 -0.71 -29.98 5.00
CA ARG A 297 -1.18 -31.12 5.82
C ARG A 297 -0.24 -32.33 5.81
N ASN A 298 0.44 -32.61 4.71
CA ASN A 298 1.21 -33.84 4.53
C ASN A 298 2.73 -33.65 4.55
N MET A 299 3.20 -32.50 4.07
CA MET A 299 4.62 -32.18 3.83
C MET A 299 5.08 -30.89 4.52
N GLY A 300 4.21 -30.17 5.21
CA GLY A 300 4.59 -29.01 6.03
C GLY A 300 5.59 -29.44 7.10
N THR A 301 6.36 -28.49 7.63
CA THR A 301 7.19 -28.81 8.82
C THR A 301 6.28 -29.37 9.91
N ALA A 302 6.81 -30.27 10.75
CA ALA A 302 6.06 -30.89 11.85
C ALA A 302 5.31 -29.88 12.74
N LYS A 303 5.71 -28.61 12.70
CA LYS A 303 5.15 -27.49 13.45
C LYS A 303 3.70 -27.14 13.04
N ILE A 304 3.39 -27.13 11.75
CA ILE A 304 2.12 -26.56 11.24
C ILE A 304 1.11 -27.60 10.74
N LYS A 305 1.50 -28.88 10.73
CA LYS A 305 0.66 -30.00 10.29
C LYS A 305 -0.65 -30.11 11.08
N ASN A 306 -0.60 -29.84 12.38
CA ASN A 306 -1.73 -30.00 13.30
C ASN A 306 -2.57 -28.72 13.48
N TRP A 307 -2.32 -27.69 12.67
CA TRP A 307 -3.14 -26.49 12.69
C TRP A 307 -4.56 -26.77 12.18
N PRO A 308 -5.58 -26.01 12.62
CA PRO A 308 -6.98 -26.26 12.28
C PRO A 308 -7.35 -25.79 10.85
N TRP A 309 -6.64 -26.31 9.84
CA TRP A 309 -6.81 -25.93 8.43
C TRP A 309 -8.23 -26.17 7.91
N ASP A 310 -8.91 -27.21 8.39
CA ASP A 310 -10.27 -27.58 7.99
C ASP A 310 -11.35 -26.64 8.57
N HIS A 311 -10.95 -25.71 9.46
CA HIS A 311 -11.82 -24.71 10.07
C HIS A 311 -11.37 -23.28 9.76
N ILE A 312 -10.68 -23.10 8.63
CA ILE A 312 -10.23 -21.80 8.19
C ILE A 312 -11.40 -20.87 7.86
N ASN A 313 -11.36 -19.65 8.39
CA ASN A 313 -12.35 -18.62 8.11
C ASN A 313 -11.86 -17.70 7.00
N CYS A 314 -12.76 -17.28 6.11
CA CYS A 314 -12.46 -16.30 5.07
C CYS A 314 -13.37 -15.07 5.24
N ILE A 315 -12.79 -13.90 5.45
CA ILE A 315 -13.55 -12.65 5.57
C ILE A 315 -13.00 -11.64 4.57
N THR A 316 -13.75 -11.43 3.49
CA THR A 316 -13.36 -10.58 2.38
C THR A 316 -14.19 -9.29 2.34
N TYR A 317 -13.55 -8.18 1.98
CA TYR A 317 -14.20 -6.88 1.83
C TYR A 317 -14.05 -6.37 0.41
N ALA A 318 -15.17 -6.02 -0.22
CA ALA A 318 -15.21 -5.55 -1.61
C ALA A 318 -14.44 -6.48 -2.57
N GLN A 319 -14.73 -7.77 -2.51
CA GLN A 319 -14.04 -8.79 -3.29
C GLN A 319 -14.45 -8.69 -4.77
N PRO A 320 -13.51 -8.56 -5.71
CA PRO A 320 -13.82 -8.72 -7.12
C PRO A 320 -14.22 -10.18 -7.43
N SER A 321 -14.72 -10.45 -8.63
CA SER A 321 -14.90 -11.84 -9.08
C SER A 321 -13.54 -12.55 -9.13
N VAL A 322 -13.47 -13.78 -8.60
CA VAL A 322 -12.20 -14.51 -8.42
C VAL A 322 -12.06 -15.76 -9.29
N GLY A 323 -13.10 -16.13 -10.03
CA GLY A 323 -13.07 -17.27 -10.93
C GLY A 323 -14.44 -17.66 -11.47
N SER A 324 -14.53 -18.91 -11.92
CA SER A 324 -15.76 -19.53 -12.44
C SER A 324 -16.78 -19.89 -11.35
N ASN A 325 -18.03 -20.13 -11.74
CA ASN A 325 -19.09 -20.65 -10.85
C ASN A 325 -18.66 -21.93 -10.13
N MET A 326 -18.10 -22.88 -10.89
CA MET A 326 -17.65 -24.17 -10.36
C MET A 326 -16.57 -23.98 -9.29
N TYR A 327 -15.61 -23.10 -9.55
CA TYR A 327 -14.58 -22.76 -8.57
C TYR A 327 -15.19 -22.18 -7.28
N ALA A 328 -16.10 -21.20 -7.42
CA ALA A 328 -16.69 -20.54 -6.27
C ALA A 328 -17.58 -21.47 -5.44
N ASN A 329 -18.44 -22.26 -6.07
CA ASN A 329 -19.35 -23.17 -5.38
C ASN A 329 -18.59 -24.26 -4.61
N ASN A 330 -17.60 -24.90 -5.24
CA ASN A 330 -16.81 -25.92 -4.56
C ASN A 330 -16.05 -25.34 -3.36
N THR A 331 -15.49 -24.15 -3.49
CA THR A 331 -14.78 -23.50 -2.39
C THR A 331 -15.76 -23.16 -1.25
N ASN A 332 -16.93 -22.61 -1.56
CA ASN A 332 -17.93 -22.21 -0.57
C ASN A 332 -18.53 -23.39 0.21
N MET A 333 -18.47 -24.61 -0.32
CA MET A 333 -18.90 -25.81 0.41
C MET A 333 -17.94 -26.20 1.54
N LEU A 334 -16.68 -25.76 1.50
CA LEU A 334 -15.63 -26.22 2.42
C LEU A 334 -15.15 -25.15 3.41
N ILE A 335 -15.61 -23.91 3.29
CA ILE A 335 -15.11 -22.81 4.11
C ILE A 335 -16.23 -22.08 4.85
N ASN A 336 -15.90 -21.52 6.00
CA ASN A 336 -16.73 -20.51 6.65
C ASN A 336 -16.36 -19.12 6.10
N GLY A 337 -17.02 -18.73 5.01
CA GLY A 337 -16.72 -17.50 4.28
C GLY A 337 -17.77 -16.39 4.45
N ARG A 338 -17.32 -15.14 4.55
CA ARG A 338 -18.14 -13.93 4.39
C ARG A 338 -17.52 -12.98 3.39
N HIS A 339 -18.33 -12.45 2.49
CA HIS A 339 -17.95 -11.40 1.54
C HIS A 339 -18.82 -10.16 1.81
N ILE A 340 -18.19 -9.06 2.22
CA ILE A 340 -18.86 -7.85 2.69
C ILE A 340 -18.59 -6.68 1.74
N TRP A 341 -19.61 -5.93 1.32
CA TRP A 341 -19.42 -4.75 0.47
C TRP A 341 -20.53 -3.71 0.65
N ILE A 342 -20.27 -2.48 0.18
CA ILE A 342 -21.29 -1.42 0.13
C ILE A 342 -22.05 -1.48 -1.20
N ASN A 343 -23.36 -1.30 -1.15
CA ASN A 343 -24.20 -1.19 -2.34
C ASN A 343 -23.69 -0.07 -3.28
N GLY A 344 -23.53 -0.39 -4.56
CA GLY A 344 -22.96 0.52 -5.56
C GLY A 344 -21.44 0.38 -5.78
N ASP A 345 -20.76 -0.54 -5.10
CA ASP A 345 -19.36 -0.85 -5.36
C ASP A 345 -19.16 -1.56 -6.72
N PHE A 346 -18.68 -0.82 -7.71
CA PHE A 346 -18.49 -1.32 -9.08
C PHE A 346 -17.41 -2.40 -9.21
N VAL A 347 -16.49 -2.52 -8.25
CA VAL A 347 -15.45 -3.56 -8.26
C VAL A 347 -16.05 -4.92 -7.97
N VAL A 348 -17.02 -4.98 -7.05
CA VAL A 348 -17.77 -6.19 -6.72
C VAL A 348 -18.70 -6.59 -7.86
N TRP A 349 -19.46 -5.62 -8.38
CA TRP A 349 -20.49 -5.89 -9.39
C TRP A 349 -19.94 -6.03 -10.82
N GLY A 350 -18.66 -5.73 -11.07
CA GLY A 350 -18.01 -5.87 -12.37
C GLY A 350 -18.90 -5.32 -13.49
N GLY A 351 -19.01 -3.98 -13.60
CA GLY A 351 -20.04 -3.31 -14.38
C GLY A 351 -20.36 -3.90 -15.77
N GLU A 352 -21.59 -3.69 -16.24
CA GLU A 352 -22.02 -4.07 -17.59
C GLU A 352 -21.04 -3.54 -18.64
N VAL A 353 -20.25 -4.42 -19.25
CA VAL A 353 -19.44 -4.07 -20.40
C VAL A 353 -20.35 -4.16 -21.63
N LYS A 354 -20.95 -3.04 -22.04
CA LYS A 354 -21.57 -2.92 -23.36
C LYS A 354 -20.47 -3.03 -24.42
N ARG A 355 -20.30 -4.21 -25.01
CA ARG A 355 -19.61 -4.37 -26.30
C ARG A 355 -20.69 -4.39 -27.37
N SER A 356 -20.68 -3.41 -28.28
CA SER A 356 -21.39 -3.43 -29.57
C SER A 356 -22.71 -4.23 -29.56
N ASN A 357 -23.82 -3.58 -29.20
CA ASN A 357 -25.18 -4.14 -29.17
C ASN A 357 -25.40 -5.46 -28.38
N THR A 358 -24.43 -5.91 -27.59
CA THR A 358 -24.54 -7.10 -26.75
C THR A 358 -24.18 -6.74 -25.30
N VAL A 359 -25.13 -6.89 -24.38
CA VAL A 359 -24.86 -6.83 -22.95
C VAL A 359 -24.31 -8.18 -22.54
N VAL A 360 -22.98 -8.30 -22.43
CA VAL A 360 -22.38 -9.48 -21.79
C VAL A 360 -22.35 -9.21 -20.29
N ALA A 361 -23.37 -9.68 -19.58
CA ALA A 361 -23.35 -9.69 -18.13
C ALA A 361 -22.17 -10.57 -17.69
N LYS A 362 -21.17 -9.99 -17.03
CA LYS A 362 -20.08 -10.76 -16.43
C LYS A 362 -20.69 -11.57 -15.29
N ALA A 363 -20.63 -12.90 -15.37
CA ALA A 363 -21.04 -13.71 -14.25
C ALA A 363 -20.01 -13.52 -13.11
N ASN A 364 -20.43 -12.84 -12.04
CA ASN A 364 -19.57 -12.52 -10.90
C ASN A 364 -19.69 -13.62 -9.85
N PHE A 365 -18.59 -14.31 -9.58
CA PHE A 365 -18.56 -15.40 -8.61
C PHE A 365 -17.58 -15.06 -7.50
N HIS A 366 -18.11 -15.02 -6.27
CA HIS A 366 -17.40 -14.62 -5.07
C HIS A 366 -17.30 -15.78 -4.08
N ILE A 367 -16.35 -15.67 -3.15
CA ILE A 367 -16.12 -16.64 -2.09
C ILE A 367 -16.68 -16.09 -0.79
N GLY A 368 -17.46 -16.89 -0.10
CA GLY A 368 -18.17 -16.55 1.13
C GLY A 368 -19.60 -16.07 0.91
N LYS A 369 -20.39 -16.16 1.98
CA LYS A 369 -21.76 -15.66 2.03
C LYS A 369 -21.75 -14.13 1.87
N GLY A 370 -22.52 -13.63 0.92
CA GLY A 370 -22.60 -12.22 0.64
C GLY A 370 -23.33 -11.42 1.73
N VAL A 371 -22.74 -10.30 2.14
CA VAL A 371 -23.28 -9.33 3.10
C VAL A 371 -23.19 -7.94 2.49
N LYS A 372 -24.32 -7.49 1.94
CA LYS A 372 -24.44 -6.16 1.35
C LYS A 372 -24.78 -5.14 2.44
N LEU A 373 -24.05 -4.04 2.46
CA LEU A 373 -24.24 -2.90 3.36
C LEU A 373 -24.82 -1.71 2.60
N ASP A 374 -25.59 -0.88 3.30
CA ASP A 374 -25.97 0.43 2.77
C ASP A 374 -24.77 1.38 2.83
N PRO A 375 -24.64 2.33 1.89
CA PRO A 375 -23.68 3.41 2.02
C PRO A 375 -23.89 4.17 3.34
N PRO A 376 -22.82 4.53 4.05
CA PRO A 376 -22.94 5.20 5.34
C PRO A 376 -23.63 6.56 5.18
N GLN A 377 -24.60 6.85 6.03
CA GLN A 377 -25.34 8.13 6.01
C GLN A 377 -24.42 9.29 6.38
N SER A 378 -23.44 9.03 7.25
CA SER A 378 -22.45 10.01 7.71
C SER A 378 -21.41 10.42 6.66
N ARG A 379 -21.47 9.89 5.43
CA ARG A 379 -20.54 10.27 4.36
C ARG A 379 -20.73 11.75 4.00
N LEU A 380 -19.67 12.54 4.11
CA LEU A 380 -19.73 13.95 3.70
C LEU A 380 -19.68 14.16 2.18
N ASN A 381 -19.10 13.20 1.46
CA ASN A 381 -18.74 13.35 0.05
C ASN A 381 -19.13 12.12 -0.77
N LYS A 382 -19.12 12.28 -2.11
CA LYS A 382 -19.17 11.16 -3.08
C LYS A 382 -17.84 10.40 -3.13
N GLU A 383 -17.30 10.04 -1.96
CA GLU A 383 -16.13 9.18 -1.89
C GLU A 383 -16.46 7.80 -2.48
N ASN A 384 -15.44 7.14 -3.02
CA ASN A 384 -15.60 5.84 -3.63
C ASN A 384 -16.01 4.83 -2.55
N VAL A 385 -17.21 4.26 -2.66
CA VAL A 385 -17.77 3.27 -1.71
C VAL A 385 -16.93 1.98 -1.62
N HIS A 386 -15.98 1.81 -2.54
CA HIS A 386 -14.95 0.77 -2.51
C HIS A 386 -13.87 1.01 -1.44
N GLU A 387 -13.81 2.16 -0.76
CA GLU A 387 -12.75 2.41 0.22
C GLU A 387 -13.00 1.68 1.56
N PRO A 388 -11.96 1.10 2.18
CA PRO A 388 -12.13 0.23 3.35
C PRO A 388 -12.67 0.98 4.58
N HIS A 389 -12.40 2.29 4.70
CA HIS A 389 -12.93 3.08 5.82
C HIS A 389 -14.43 3.33 5.69
N LEU A 390 -14.96 3.45 4.47
CA LEU A 390 -16.40 3.55 4.27
C LEU A 390 -17.09 2.23 4.59
N ILE A 391 -16.49 1.10 4.20
CA ILE A 391 -16.99 -0.24 4.58
C ILE A 391 -17.01 -0.36 6.11
N ARG A 392 -15.92 0.02 6.78
CA ARG A 392 -15.85 0.09 8.25
C ARG A 392 -16.96 0.96 8.85
N MET A 393 -17.19 2.16 8.31
CA MET A 393 -18.26 3.06 8.77
C MET A 393 -19.65 2.44 8.57
N ALA A 394 -19.91 1.85 7.40
CA ALA A 394 -21.17 1.17 7.12
C ALA A 394 -21.41 -0.03 8.05
N MET A 395 -20.35 -0.76 8.42
CA MET A 395 -20.44 -1.85 9.40
C MET A 395 -20.77 -1.34 10.80
N ILE A 396 -20.18 -0.22 11.22
CA ILE A 396 -20.49 0.44 12.50
C ILE A 396 -21.95 0.90 12.51
N GLU A 397 -22.38 1.65 11.50
CA GLU A 397 -23.76 2.14 11.40
C GLU A 397 -24.79 1.00 11.35
N ASN A 398 -24.51 -0.09 10.63
CA ASN A 398 -25.39 -1.25 10.58
C ASN A 398 -25.44 -1.98 11.93
N ALA A 399 -24.29 -2.20 12.58
CA ALA A 399 -24.24 -2.83 13.89
C ALA A 399 -24.97 -2.00 14.96
N GLU A 400 -24.92 -0.68 14.90
CA GLU A 400 -25.65 0.22 15.80
C GLU A 400 -27.17 0.09 15.72
N ARG A 401 -27.70 -0.17 14.52
CA ARG A 401 -29.14 -0.44 14.33
C ARG A 401 -29.58 -1.70 15.09
N ILE A 402 -28.65 -2.63 15.34
CA ILE A 402 -28.91 -3.89 16.05
C ILE A 402 -28.63 -3.72 17.55
N ARG A 403 -27.50 -3.10 17.91
CA ARG A 403 -27.10 -2.87 19.29
C ARG A 403 -26.19 -1.63 19.41
N PRO A 404 -26.40 -0.76 20.41
CA PRO A 404 -25.51 0.37 20.65
C PRO A 404 -24.03 -0.05 20.79
N LEU A 405 -23.18 0.56 19.98
CA LEU A 405 -21.72 0.41 20.07
C LEU A 405 -21.12 1.48 20.96
N ASN A 406 -19.94 1.18 21.53
CA ASN A 406 -19.14 2.17 22.24
C ASN A 406 -18.85 3.37 21.30
N ALA A 407 -19.09 4.58 21.79
CA ALA A 407 -18.92 5.83 21.06
C ALA A 407 -17.51 5.99 20.46
N GLU A 408 -16.50 5.37 21.07
CA GLU A 408 -15.12 5.36 20.60
C GLU A 408 -14.96 4.79 19.17
N TYR A 409 -15.76 3.79 18.78
CA TYR A 409 -15.69 3.22 17.43
C TYR A 409 -16.20 4.20 16.36
N LYS A 410 -17.17 5.05 16.73
CA LYS A 410 -17.83 6.02 15.84
C LYS A 410 -16.97 7.24 15.54
N THR A 411 -16.16 7.66 16.52
CA THR A 411 -15.39 8.91 16.46
C THR A 411 -13.93 8.70 16.06
N LYS A 412 -13.45 7.46 16.04
CA LYS A 412 -12.10 7.12 15.59
C LYS A 412 -12.08 6.80 14.10
N ALA A 413 -11.79 7.82 13.30
CA ALA A 413 -11.36 7.63 11.92
C ALA A 413 -10.06 6.80 11.90
N THR A 414 -9.90 5.98 10.85
CA THR A 414 -8.69 5.16 10.62
C THR A 414 -8.00 5.48 9.28
N TRP A 415 -8.64 6.32 8.48
CA TRP A 415 -8.26 6.66 7.12
C TRP A 415 -8.82 8.04 6.81
N ALA A 416 -8.07 8.93 6.17
CA ALA A 416 -8.58 10.25 5.81
C ALA A 416 -7.84 10.86 4.62
N TYR A 417 -8.57 11.58 3.78
CA TYR A 417 -8.02 12.38 2.69
C TYR A 417 -7.92 13.86 3.08
N TYR A 418 -6.92 14.55 2.54
CA TYR A 418 -6.66 15.96 2.78
C TYR A 418 -6.21 16.65 1.50
N LYS A 419 -6.65 17.89 1.27
CA LYS A 419 -6.31 18.62 0.03
C LYS A 419 -4.86 19.11 -0.03
N SER A 420 -4.22 19.29 1.13
CA SER A 420 -2.85 19.79 1.25
C SER A 420 -2.18 19.19 2.48
N PHE A 421 -0.84 19.26 2.53
CA PHE A 421 -0.08 18.80 3.69
C PHE A 421 -0.46 19.58 4.95
N PHE A 422 -0.67 20.90 4.81
CA PHE A 422 -1.10 21.75 5.93
C PHE A 422 -2.45 21.30 6.50
N LYS A 423 -3.42 20.96 5.64
CA LYS A 423 -4.72 20.43 6.09
C LYS A 423 -4.59 19.08 6.78
N MET A 424 -3.72 18.20 6.29
CA MET A 424 -3.41 16.93 6.96
C MET A 424 -2.85 17.15 8.36
N TYR A 425 -1.90 18.08 8.48
CA TYR A 425 -1.30 18.46 9.75
C TYR A 425 -2.31 19.07 10.74
N LYS A 426 -3.18 19.96 10.28
CA LYS A 426 -4.24 20.56 11.11
C LYS A 426 -5.43 19.61 11.34
N GLY A 427 -5.38 18.38 10.82
CA GLY A 427 -6.46 17.40 10.91
C GLY A 427 -7.74 17.79 10.14
N GLN A 428 -7.67 18.74 9.21
CA GLN A 428 -8.80 19.22 8.43
C GLN A 428 -9.10 18.26 7.27
N SER A 429 -9.73 17.13 7.60
CA SER A 429 -10.04 16.09 6.63
C SER A 429 -11.08 16.56 5.61
N LYS A 430 -10.93 16.08 4.37
CA LYS A 430 -11.96 16.13 3.34
C LYS A 430 -13.03 15.05 3.58
N SER A 431 -12.70 13.99 4.30
CA SER A 431 -13.54 12.78 4.43
C SER A 431 -14.56 12.85 5.55
N TYR A 432 -14.32 13.66 6.57
CA TYR A 432 -15.13 13.71 7.79
C TYR A 432 -15.49 15.13 8.18
N GLY A 433 -16.62 15.28 8.88
CA GLY A 433 -17.11 16.56 9.43
C GLY A 433 -16.43 16.96 10.73
N PHE A 434 -15.44 16.20 11.17
CA PHE A 434 -14.69 16.43 12.40
C PHE A 434 -13.17 16.34 12.12
N PRO A 435 -12.35 16.96 12.99
CA PRO A 435 -10.90 16.90 12.83
C PRO A 435 -10.34 15.48 12.97
N VAL A 436 -9.42 15.10 12.06
CA VAL A 436 -8.71 13.81 12.06
C VAL A 436 -7.19 14.05 12.09
N PRO A 437 -6.58 14.27 13.26
CA PRO A 437 -5.17 14.62 13.35
C PRO A 437 -4.27 13.37 13.43
N PHE A 438 -4.11 12.63 12.33
CA PHE A 438 -3.18 11.48 12.32
C PHE A 438 -1.72 11.91 12.32
N ILE A 439 -1.41 12.94 11.53
CA ILE A 439 -0.08 13.55 11.44
C ILE A 439 -0.11 14.83 12.26
N THR A 440 0.76 14.94 13.25
CA THR A 440 0.79 16.00 14.27
C THR A 440 2.22 16.37 14.59
N ASP A 441 2.46 17.50 15.26
CA ASP A 441 3.79 17.87 15.75
C ASP A 441 4.44 16.79 16.62
N LYS A 442 3.63 16.03 17.36
CA LYS A 442 4.11 14.99 18.27
C LYS A 442 4.69 13.77 17.55
N ASN A 443 4.31 13.52 16.29
CA ASN A 443 4.70 12.27 15.61
C ASN A 443 5.29 12.46 14.20
N ILE A 444 5.10 13.61 13.54
CA ILE A 444 5.57 13.80 12.15
C ILE A 444 7.09 13.60 12.03
N ARG A 445 7.88 14.00 13.03
CA ARG A 445 9.34 13.74 13.02
C ARG A 445 9.64 12.25 13.01
N SER A 446 8.99 11.47 13.89
CA SER A 446 9.14 10.02 13.95
C SER A 446 8.70 9.36 12.64
N VAL A 447 7.64 9.86 12.01
CA VAL A 447 7.18 9.37 10.70
C VAL A 447 8.19 9.69 9.60
N LEU A 448 8.76 10.89 9.55
CA LEU A 448 9.78 11.26 8.57
C LEU A 448 11.09 10.50 8.79
N LEU A 449 11.46 10.24 10.04
CA LEU A 449 12.60 9.40 10.40
C LEU A 449 12.36 7.96 9.96
N LEU A 450 11.16 7.40 10.18
CA LEU A 450 10.79 6.08 9.71
C LEU A 450 10.96 5.95 8.19
N TYR A 451 10.57 6.99 7.43
CA TYR A 451 10.73 7.03 5.98
C TYR A 451 12.14 7.26 5.47
N HIS A 452 13.12 7.52 6.35
CA HIS A 452 14.41 8.09 5.95
C HIS A 452 14.24 9.29 5.00
N PHE A 453 13.20 10.10 5.22
CA PHE A 453 12.61 10.97 4.20
C PHE A 453 13.64 11.90 3.55
N GLY A 454 14.50 12.54 4.33
CA GLY A 454 15.53 13.45 3.81
C GLY A 454 16.50 12.80 2.83
N ILE A 455 16.94 11.56 3.10
CA ILE A 455 17.86 10.81 2.23
C ILE A 455 17.13 10.38 0.96
N GLU A 456 15.94 9.77 1.12
CA GLU A 456 15.16 9.29 -0.03
C GLU A 456 14.72 10.42 -0.96
N PHE A 457 14.31 11.56 -0.38
CA PHE A 457 13.90 12.72 -1.17
C PHE A 457 15.09 13.38 -1.88
N GLU A 458 16.30 13.31 -1.32
CA GLU A 458 17.51 13.74 -2.03
C GLU A 458 17.77 12.88 -3.27
N GLU A 459 17.65 11.56 -3.17
CA GLU A 459 17.77 10.66 -4.32
C GLU A 459 16.70 10.92 -5.39
N PHE A 460 15.45 11.12 -4.96
CA PHE A 460 14.38 11.56 -5.86
C PHE A 460 14.78 12.83 -6.64
N MET A 461 15.33 13.82 -5.94
CA MET A 461 15.74 15.09 -6.53
C MET A 461 16.92 14.94 -7.51
N LYS A 462 17.87 14.02 -7.25
CA LYS A 462 18.97 13.70 -8.18
C LYS A 462 18.46 13.09 -9.47
N ILE A 463 17.63 12.05 -9.37
CA ILE A 463 16.99 11.41 -10.53
C ILE A 463 16.16 12.45 -11.30
N PHE A 464 15.40 13.27 -10.59
CA PHE A 464 14.57 14.30 -11.20
C PHE A 464 15.40 15.34 -11.97
N LYS A 465 16.57 15.71 -11.44
CA LYS A 465 17.51 16.64 -12.10
C LYS A 465 17.96 16.12 -13.47
N GLU A 466 18.19 14.83 -13.61
CA GLU A 466 18.54 14.21 -14.90
C GLU A 466 17.36 14.22 -15.87
N VAL A 467 16.16 13.93 -15.38
CA VAL A 467 14.96 13.85 -16.20
C VAL A 467 14.54 15.21 -16.75
N ILE A 468 14.74 16.29 -16.00
CA ILE A 468 14.31 17.62 -16.43
C ILE A 468 15.15 18.21 -17.57
N VAL A 469 16.35 17.68 -17.83
CA VAL A 469 17.16 18.11 -18.99
C VAL A 469 16.83 17.35 -20.27
N MET A 470 15.99 16.31 -20.19
CA MET A 470 15.53 15.56 -21.36
C MET A 470 14.44 16.35 -22.09
N LYS A 471 14.60 16.55 -23.41
CA LYS A 471 13.62 17.28 -24.24
C LYS A 471 12.24 16.61 -24.24
N SER A 472 12.18 15.27 -24.22
CA SER A 472 10.93 14.48 -24.18
C SER A 472 10.12 14.66 -22.88
N SER A 473 10.71 15.24 -21.83
CA SER A 473 10.03 15.60 -20.58
C SER A 473 9.11 16.83 -20.69
N TYR A 474 8.86 17.33 -21.91
CA TYR A 474 8.05 18.51 -22.19
C TYR A 474 7.09 18.28 -23.36
N LYS A 475 6.00 19.06 -23.42
CA LYS A 475 4.99 18.95 -24.48
C LYS A 475 5.59 19.26 -25.85
N MET A 476 5.37 18.38 -26.83
CA MET A 476 5.86 18.51 -28.21
C MET A 476 5.12 19.56 -29.07
N ARG A 477 4.07 20.21 -28.55
CA ARG A 477 3.10 20.99 -29.36
C ARG A 477 3.39 22.49 -29.53
N LEU A 478 4.61 22.97 -29.30
CA LEU A 478 4.97 24.36 -29.63
C LEU A 478 6.32 24.39 -30.35
N PRO A 479 6.54 25.32 -31.31
CA PRO A 479 7.82 25.47 -32.02
C PRO A 479 9.00 25.82 -31.09
N PHE A 480 8.72 26.12 -29.82
CA PHE A 480 9.70 26.29 -28.75
C PHE A 480 10.10 24.93 -28.15
N THR A 481 10.86 24.13 -28.91
CA THR A 481 11.73 23.15 -28.24
C THR A 481 12.61 23.91 -27.25
N LYS A 482 12.58 23.51 -25.98
CA LYS A 482 13.37 24.23 -24.96
C LYS A 482 14.85 24.17 -25.35
N THR A 483 15.47 25.33 -25.40
CA THR A 483 16.90 25.44 -25.70
C THR A 483 17.71 24.69 -24.64
N LYS A 484 18.86 24.14 -25.03
CA LYS A 484 19.81 23.48 -24.13
C LYS A 484 20.11 24.37 -22.91
N LYS A 485 20.38 25.66 -23.16
CA LYS A 485 20.60 26.69 -22.13
C LYS A 485 19.43 26.83 -21.15
N SER A 486 18.19 26.77 -21.61
CA SER A 486 17.03 26.81 -20.71
C SER A 486 16.91 25.57 -19.83
N LEU A 487 17.30 24.40 -20.33
CA LEU A 487 17.26 23.14 -19.60
C LEU A 487 18.38 23.07 -18.56
N GLU A 488 19.59 23.48 -18.94
CA GLU A 488 20.74 23.62 -18.03
C GLU A 488 20.43 24.59 -16.89
N LYS A 489 19.80 25.74 -17.17
CA LYS A 489 19.37 26.68 -16.13
C LYS A 489 18.43 26.04 -15.09
N ARG A 490 17.54 25.15 -15.52
CA ARG A 490 16.63 24.42 -14.61
C ARG A 490 17.37 23.37 -13.79
N SER A 491 18.33 22.68 -14.40
CA SER A 491 19.21 21.75 -13.69
C SER A 491 20.04 22.46 -12.63
N ALA A 492 20.62 23.62 -12.97
CA ALA A 492 21.39 24.44 -12.03
C ALA A 492 20.54 24.91 -10.83
N ARG A 493 19.27 25.26 -11.07
CA ARG A 493 18.30 25.60 -10.01
C ARG A 493 18.06 24.44 -9.03
N LEU A 494 17.80 23.24 -9.54
CA LEU A 494 17.70 22.04 -8.69
C LEU A 494 19.01 21.74 -7.96
N GLN A 495 20.15 21.98 -8.59
CA GLN A 495 21.46 21.77 -7.95
C GLN A 495 21.71 22.73 -6.78
N VAL A 496 21.18 23.96 -6.82
CA VAL A 496 21.22 24.89 -5.68
C VAL A 496 20.38 24.33 -4.53
N ALA A 497 19.12 23.96 -4.79
CA ALA A 497 18.24 23.39 -3.77
C ALA A 497 18.81 22.09 -3.16
N LEU A 498 19.40 21.22 -3.98
CA LEU A 498 20.07 19.99 -3.53
C LEU A 498 21.26 20.26 -2.60
N ARG A 499 22.04 21.32 -2.87
CA ARG A 499 23.13 21.73 -1.96
C ARG A 499 22.56 22.23 -0.64
N GLY A 500 21.55 23.10 -0.67
CA GLY A 500 20.86 23.56 0.53
C GLY A 500 20.23 22.43 1.35
N MET A 501 19.72 21.38 0.72
CA MET A 501 19.27 20.20 1.46
C MET A 501 20.39 19.51 2.25
N ARG A 502 21.65 19.57 1.81
CA ARG A 502 22.78 18.86 2.43
C ARG A 502 23.44 19.61 3.56
N ASP A 503 23.60 20.95 3.46
CA ASP A 503 24.43 21.64 4.44
C ASP A 503 23.87 21.52 5.86
N LYS A 504 24.78 21.47 6.83
CA LYS A 504 24.47 21.25 8.24
C LYS A 504 23.44 22.27 8.73
N MET A 505 22.38 21.77 9.37
CA MET A 505 21.35 22.59 10.01
C MET A 505 21.62 22.80 11.50
N THR A 506 22.56 22.05 12.08
CA THR A 506 22.95 22.17 13.48
C THR A 506 23.77 23.43 13.73
N GLY A 507 23.55 24.08 14.87
CA GLY A 507 24.29 25.29 15.28
C GLY A 507 23.85 26.58 14.59
N GLN A 508 22.86 26.55 13.70
CA GLN A 508 22.27 27.75 13.10
C GLN A 508 21.11 28.28 13.95
N THR A 509 20.92 29.61 13.96
CA THR A 509 19.73 30.21 14.55
C THR A 509 18.48 29.79 13.75
N LYS A 510 17.32 29.74 14.43
CA LYS A 510 16.04 29.42 13.78
C LYS A 510 15.75 30.35 12.59
N GLU A 511 16.07 31.63 12.74
CA GLU A 511 15.92 32.66 11.71
C GLU A 511 16.74 32.35 10.47
N ASN A 512 18.03 32.04 10.65
CA ASN A 512 18.93 31.72 9.54
C ASN A 512 18.47 30.46 8.81
N LEU A 513 17.97 29.45 9.54
CA LEU A 513 17.40 28.24 8.93
C LEU A 513 16.17 28.54 8.09
N LEU A 514 15.21 29.33 8.61
CA LEU A 514 14.01 29.71 7.86
C LEU A 514 14.34 30.48 6.59
N ASN A 515 15.22 31.49 6.68
CA ASN A 515 15.66 32.30 5.52
C ASN A 515 16.38 31.45 4.46
N ARG A 516 17.19 30.49 4.90
CA ARG A 516 17.85 29.54 4.02
C ARG A 516 16.86 28.63 3.28
N ILE A 517 15.87 28.09 3.99
CA ILE A 517 14.84 27.23 3.39
C ILE A 517 14.00 28.03 2.39
N GLU A 518 13.66 29.29 2.68
CA GLU A 518 13.02 30.17 1.71
C GLU A 518 13.90 30.39 0.47
N THR A 519 15.20 30.56 0.64
CA THR A 519 16.16 30.68 -0.46
C THR A 519 16.20 29.42 -1.33
N ASP A 520 16.24 28.23 -0.72
CA ASP A 520 16.25 26.95 -1.42
C ASP A 520 14.95 26.74 -2.22
N ILE A 521 13.79 27.09 -1.65
CA ILE A 521 12.50 27.04 -2.36
C ILE A 521 12.44 28.09 -3.47
N THR A 522 13.01 29.28 -3.25
CA THR A 522 13.10 30.33 -4.28
C THR A 522 13.93 29.84 -5.47
N ALA A 523 15.01 29.11 -5.22
CA ALA A 523 15.84 28.54 -6.28
C ALA A 523 15.04 27.59 -7.19
N LEU A 524 13.99 26.93 -6.68
CA LEU A 524 13.12 26.06 -7.47
C LEU A 524 12.19 26.84 -8.43
N GLU A 525 11.96 28.13 -8.24
CA GLU A 525 10.97 28.87 -9.02
C GLU A 525 11.29 28.88 -10.52
N GLY A 526 10.32 28.48 -11.34
CA GLY A 526 10.46 28.39 -12.78
C GLY A 526 11.25 27.16 -13.25
N THR A 527 11.54 26.21 -12.37
CA THR A 527 12.19 24.95 -12.72
C THR A 527 11.28 24.13 -13.60
N GLN A 528 10.02 23.90 -13.19
CA GLN A 528 9.06 23.07 -13.93
C GLN A 528 7.63 23.64 -13.98
N GLY A 529 7.44 24.84 -13.43
CA GLY A 529 6.15 25.51 -13.31
C GLY A 529 5.61 25.37 -11.89
N THR A 530 4.78 26.34 -11.50
CA THR A 530 4.37 26.61 -10.12
C THR A 530 3.95 25.37 -9.32
N ASN A 531 3.24 24.42 -9.95
CA ASN A 531 2.72 23.24 -9.25
C ASN A 531 3.79 22.20 -8.90
N THR A 532 4.80 22.01 -9.76
CA THR A 532 5.91 21.08 -9.46
C THR A 532 6.89 21.75 -8.52
N ASP A 533 7.15 23.05 -8.70
CA ASP A 533 8.07 23.79 -7.83
C ASP A 533 7.55 23.81 -6.38
N LYS A 534 6.24 24.03 -6.17
CA LYS A 534 5.61 23.91 -4.84
C LYS A 534 5.67 22.49 -4.26
N TYR A 535 5.47 21.46 -5.07
CA TYR A 535 5.59 20.06 -4.65
C TYR A 535 7.00 19.75 -4.12
N LEU A 536 8.04 20.17 -4.86
CA LEU A 536 9.42 20.01 -4.42
C LEU A 536 9.70 20.85 -3.16
N GLY A 537 9.11 22.04 -3.07
CA GLY A 537 9.19 22.88 -1.88
C GLY A 537 8.62 22.21 -0.63
N ILE A 538 7.52 21.45 -0.73
CA ILE A 538 7.01 20.63 0.39
C ILE A 538 8.09 19.65 0.86
N GLY A 539 8.76 18.96 -0.07
CA GLY A 539 9.82 18.03 0.29
C GLY A 539 11.05 18.69 0.93
N ILE A 540 11.43 19.89 0.49
CA ILE A 540 12.49 20.68 1.16
C ILE A 540 12.08 21.01 2.60
N ILE A 541 10.84 21.46 2.82
CA ILE A 541 10.33 21.78 4.16
C ILE A 541 10.33 20.53 5.05
N LEU A 542 9.88 19.38 4.55
CA LEU A 542 9.86 18.13 5.33
C LEU A 542 11.28 17.61 5.64
N ASN A 543 12.22 17.73 4.70
CA ASN A 543 13.63 17.43 4.96
C ASN A 543 14.19 18.33 6.07
N ALA A 544 13.90 19.64 6.01
CA ALA A 544 14.34 20.57 7.05
C ALA A 544 13.66 20.29 8.40
N PHE A 545 12.38 19.96 8.40
CA PHE A 545 11.64 19.56 9.59
C PHE A 545 12.30 18.35 10.25
N GLN A 546 12.65 17.31 9.48
CA GLN A 546 13.32 16.11 10.00
C GLN A 546 14.69 16.45 10.65
N ARG A 547 15.44 17.41 10.08
CA ARG A 547 16.86 17.66 10.40
C ARG A 547 17.14 18.86 11.32
N SER A 548 16.13 19.65 11.68
CA SER A 548 16.27 20.83 12.54
C SER A 548 15.31 20.77 13.71
N SER A 549 15.39 21.67 14.70
CA SER A 549 14.39 21.78 15.77
C SER A 549 13.14 22.57 15.38
N LEU A 550 13.00 22.95 14.11
CA LEU A 550 11.86 23.72 13.62
C LEU A 550 10.55 22.91 13.70
N THR A 551 9.48 23.64 13.97
CA THR A 551 8.08 23.18 14.04
C THR A 551 7.32 23.58 12.78
N LEU A 552 6.15 22.98 12.55
CA LEU A 552 5.37 23.31 11.37
C LEU A 552 4.73 24.70 11.49
N ASP A 553 4.43 25.14 12.71
CA ASP A 553 3.92 26.49 12.96
C ASP A 553 4.99 27.56 12.69
N GLU A 554 6.27 27.29 12.96
CA GLU A 554 7.38 28.18 12.56
C GLU A 554 7.48 28.27 11.04
N PHE A 555 7.35 27.16 10.31
CA PHE A 555 7.26 27.21 8.85
C PHE A 555 6.01 27.99 8.38
N ASN A 556 4.89 27.82 9.05
CA ASN A 556 3.63 28.49 8.70
C ASN A 556 3.66 30.01 8.98
N SER A 557 4.55 30.48 9.87
CA SER A 557 4.74 31.91 10.13
C SER A 557 5.34 32.65 8.92
N ARG A 558 5.96 31.92 7.98
CA ARG A 558 6.57 32.46 6.76
C ARG A 558 5.62 32.35 5.57
N PRO A 559 5.19 33.46 4.95
CA PRO A 559 4.22 33.44 3.85
C PRO A 559 4.60 32.52 2.69
N LYS A 560 5.89 32.44 2.33
CA LYS A 560 6.36 31.62 1.23
C LYS A 560 6.28 30.12 1.55
N LEU A 561 6.73 29.74 2.74
CA LEU A 561 6.72 28.35 3.20
C LEU A 561 5.29 27.86 3.43
N LYS A 562 4.45 28.69 4.06
CA LYS A 562 3.00 28.48 4.20
C LYS A 562 2.34 28.19 2.85
N LYS A 563 2.61 29.00 1.83
CA LYS A 563 2.05 28.81 0.48
C LYS A 563 2.44 27.48 -0.16
N CYS A 564 3.60 26.91 0.18
CA CYS A 564 3.98 25.56 -0.23
C CYS A 564 3.17 24.49 0.53
N LEU A 565 3.04 24.62 1.85
CA LEU A 565 2.32 23.65 2.69
C LEU A 565 0.81 23.64 2.43
N GLU A 566 0.22 24.81 2.13
CA GLU A 566 -1.20 25.00 1.82
C GLU A 566 -1.55 24.65 0.36
N PHE A 567 -0.56 24.30 -0.46
CA PHE A 567 -0.77 24.03 -1.87
C PHE A 567 -1.77 22.88 -2.09
N GLU A 568 -3.00 23.26 -2.41
CA GLU A 568 -4.04 22.38 -2.96
C GLU A 568 -3.79 22.17 -4.46
N ILE A 569 -4.10 20.98 -4.95
CA ILE A 569 -3.64 20.51 -6.26
C ILE A 569 -4.77 20.28 -7.22
#